data_AF-A0A965Y879-F1
#
_entry.id   AF-A0A965Y879-F1
#
_cell.length_a   1.000
_cell.length_b   1.000
_cell.length_c   1.000
_cell.angle_alpha   90.00
_cell.angle_beta   90.00
_cell.angle_gamma   90.00
#
_symmetry.space_group_name_H-M   'P 1'
#
loop_
_entity.id
_entity.type
_entity.pdbx_description
1 polymer ?
#
loop_
_entity_poly.entity_id
_entity_poly.type
_entity_poly.pdbx_seq_one_letter_code
_entity_poly.pdbx_strand_id
1 'polypeptide(L)'
;MEYIKELVFTDKTKEEAINFFLDKIKAKRINNTSFEYNNELWFIDEHPFNHSDDIIINVNDIKKYKKFLLIKIGSDKIRIPGWTTQEQLLSTPARDIYRNGKYFHIVFDLNLKRLDTFQIPIEKELMTDFIINQQKADNIGYTEMISGILGAVHHFSKMAGLSFKDLNQKDLALLNDEKIKIFTRDAVSDNDMLIPDSFYQKNKDIKKYILIKIKGGEYRLVGWIPSEIVEETRVVQMIGSDSDKASKDIRRIFAEQYKPMSELFKIYVD
;
A
#
# COMPACT_ATOMS: atom_id res chain seq x y z
N MET A 1 15.07 3.49 4.76
CA MET A 1 14.81 3.30 3.32
C MET A 1 14.60 1.83 3.11
N GLU A 2 13.39 1.42 2.74
CA GLU A 2 13.16 0.07 2.25
C GLU A 2 13.60 -0.02 0.79
N TYR A 3 14.03 -1.21 0.41
CA TYR A 3 14.80 -1.47 -0.80
C TYR A 3 14.12 -2.62 -1.56
N ILE A 4 13.98 -2.48 -2.88
CA ILE A 4 13.30 -3.47 -3.73
C ILE A 4 14.16 -4.72 -3.87
N LYS A 5 13.58 -5.89 -3.55
CA LYS A 5 14.22 -7.19 -3.78
C LYS A 5 13.96 -7.72 -5.19
N GLU A 6 12.74 -7.56 -5.68
CA GLU A 6 12.31 -7.95 -7.03
C GLU A 6 11.20 -7.00 -7.51
N LEU A 7 11.01 -6.89 -8.83
CA LEU A 7 9.86 -6.22 -9.43
C LEU A 7 8.93 -7.26 -10.04
N VAL A 8 7.63 -7.13 -9.78
CA VAL A 8 6.58 -8.00 -10.34
C VAL A 8 5.52 -7.14 -10.99
N PHE A 9 5.16 -7.46 -12.23
CA PHE A 9 4.15 -6.77 -13.02
C PHE A 9 3.08 -7.77 -13.45
N THR A 10 1.81 -7.45 -13.25
CA THR A 10 0.66 -8.32 -13.66
C THR A 10 -0.18 -7.70 -14.77
N ASP A 11 0.02 -6.41 -15.04
CA ASP A 11 -0.76 -5.56 -15.94
C ASP A 11 0.05 -5.08 -17.16
N LYS A 12 1.33 -5.46 -17.26
CA LYS A 12 2.25 -4.96 -18.28
C LYS A 12 2.67 -6.04 -19.26
N THR A 13 2.81 -5.66 -20.52
CA THR A 13 3.56 -6.42 -21.51
C THR A 13 5.05 -6.45 -21.17
N LYS A 14 5.77 -7.37 -21.80
CA LYS A 14 7.23 -7.51 -21.65
C LYS A 14 7.98 -6.20 -21.91
N GLU A 15 7.62 -5.54 -23.01
CA GLU A 15 8.27 -4.31 -23.42
C GLU A 15 8.02 -3.17 -22.43
N GLU A 16 6.81 -3.07 -21.90
CA GLU A 16 6.45 -2.09 -20.89
C GLU A 16 7.16 -2.34 -19.55
N ALA A 17 7.24 -3.59 -19.10
CA ALA A 17 7.95 -3.95 -17.87
C ALA A 17 9.45 -3.63 -17.96
N ILE A 18 10.08 -3.95 -19.10
CA ILE A 18 11.50 -3.63 -19.35
C ILE A 18 11.71 -2.12 -19.37
N ASN A 19 10.92 -1.38 -20.15
CA ASN A 19 11.08 0.07 -20.26
C ASN A 19 10.85 0.76 -18.92
N PHE A 20 9.84 0.35 -18.15
CA PHE A 20 9.60 0.86 -16.80
C PHE A 20 10.84 0.69 -15.90
N PHE A 21 11.45 -0.50 -15.91
CA PHE A 21 12.67 -0.75 -15.14
C PHE A 21 13.82 0.16 -15.60
N LEU A 22 14.06 0.24 -16.92
CA LEU A 22 15.14 1.06 -17.47
C LEU A 22 14.97 2.55 -17.16
N ASP A 23 13.74 3.07 -17.24
CA ASP A 23 13.42 4.45 -16.91
C ASP A 23 13.69 4.75 -15.43
N LYS A 24 13.30 3.84 -14.53
CA LYS A 24 13.52 3.97 -13.08
C LYS A 24 15.01 4.03 -12.73
N ILE A 25 15.86 3.30 -13.45
CA ILE A 25 17.32 3.31 -13.24
C ILE A 25 18.04 4.33 -14.14
N LYS A 26 17.30 5.10 -14.97
CA LYS A 26 17.85 6.03 -15.97
C LYS A 26 18.84 5.36 -16.95
N ALA A 27 18.55 4.13 -17.35
CA ALA A 27 19.32 3.39 -18.34
C ALA A 27 18.82 3.67 -19.76
N LYS A 28 19.71 3.53 -20.74
CA LYS A 28 19.39 3.71 -22.16
C LYS A 28 19.22 2.35 -22.84
N ARG A 29 18.04 2.09 -23.39
CA ARG A 29 17.83 0.86 -24.18
C ARG A 29 18.61 0.92 -25.50
N ILE A 30 19.29 -0.16 -25.85
CA ILE A 30 20.06 -0.27 -27.11
C ILE A 30 19.29 -1.11 -28.11
N ASN A 31 18.80 -2.28 -27.70
CA ASN A 31 17.98 -3.16 -28.51
C ASN A 31 17.13 -4.08 -27.62
N ASN A 32 16.59 -5.16 -28.19
CA ASN A 32 15.71 -6.08 -27.46
C ASN A 32 16.44 -6.89 -26.38
N THR A 33 17.75 -7.08 -26.50
CA THR A 33 18.53 -7.94 -25.60
C THR A 33 19.60 -7.18 -24.82
N SER A 34 19.66 -5.85 -24.94
CA SER A 34 20.69 -5.07 -24.27
C SER A 34 20.31 -3.61 -23.98
N PHE A 35 20.93 -3.08 -22.94
CA PHE A 35 20.83 -1.68 -22.52
C PHE A 35 22.18 -1.17 -22.00
N GLU A 36 22.31 0.13 -21.87
CA GLU A 36 23.47 0.81 -21.32
C GLU A 36 23.12 1.47 -19.98
N TYR A 37 23.94 1.23 -18.96
CA TYR A 37 23.80 1.83 -17.63
C TYR A 37 25.20 2.10 -17.06
N ASN A 38 25.44 3.33 -16.60
CA ASN A 38 26.74 3.80 -16.11
C ASN A 38 27.91 3.52 -17.09
N ASN A 39 27.70 3.77 -18.39
CA ASN A 39 28.65 3.50 -19.48
C ASN A 39 29.06 2.02 -19.64
N GLU A 40 28.29 1.10 -19.07
CA GLU A 40 28.48 -0.34 -19.24
C GLU A 40 27.35 -0.92 -20.07
N LEU A 41 27.67 -1.91 -20.91
CA LEU A 41 26.70 -2.64 -21.71
C LEU A 41 26.20 -3.87 -20.93
N TRP A 42 24.87 -3.95 -20.79
CA TRP A 42 24.18 -5.00 -20.06
C TRP A 42 23.38 -5.88 -21.02
N PHE A 43 23.30 -7.17 -20.69
CA PHE A 43 22.43 -8.12 -21.37
C PHE A 43 21.10 -8.28 -20.64
N ILE A 44 20.01 -8.42 -21.39
CA ILE A 44 18.68 -8.76 -20.89
C ILE A 44 18.45 -10.24 -21.16
N ASP A 45 18.44 -11.03 -20.08
CA ASP A 45 18.28 -12.48 -20.13
C ASP A 45 16.83 -12.88 -19.83
N GLU A 46 16.09 -13.25 -20.89
CA GLU A 46 14.67 -13.55 -20.82
C GLU A 46 14.39 -15.05 -20.68
N HIS A 47 13.61 -15.43 -19.66
CA HIS A 47 13.21 -16.81 -19.38
C HIS A 47 11.71 -16.95 -19.17
N PRO A 48 11.09 -18.09 -19.52
CA PRO A 48 9.70 -18.31 -19.14
C PRO A 48 9.55 -18.47 -17.62
N PHE A 49 8.40 -18.05 -17.09
CA PHE A 49 8.16 -17.96 -15.65
C PHE A 49 8.18 -19.31 -14.93
N ASN A 50 7.76 -20.37 -15.61
CA ASN A 50 7.66 -21.74 -15.08
C ASN A 50 8.98 -22.52 -15.12
N HIS A 51 10.07 -21.93 -15.64
CA HIS A 51 11.38 -22.55 -15.65
C HIS A 51 12.20 -22.21 -14.41
N SER A 52 13.17 -23.08 -14.11
CA SER A 52 14.21 -22.85 -13.10
C SER A 52 14.77 -21.45 -13.21
N ASP A 53 15.09 -20.87 -12.06
CA ASP A 53 15.69 -19.55 -11.92
C ASP A 53 17.13 -19.48 -12.50
N ASP A 54 17.65 -20.58 -13.03
CA ASP A 54 18.91 -20.64 -13.78
C ASP A 54 19.02 -19.57 -14.88
N ILE A 55 20.19 -18.93 -14.95
CA ILE A 55 20.57 -18.02 -16.03
C ILE A 55 21.18 -18.86 -17.15
N ILE A 56 20.62 -18.75 -18.36
CA ILE A 56 21.04 -19.54 -19.52
C ILE A 56 21.47 -18.58 -20.64
N ILE A 57 22.77 -18.35 -20.74
CA ILE A 57 23.34 -17.40 -21.71
C ILE A 57 24.12 -18.14 -22.79
N ASN A 58 24.02 -17.66 -24.03
CA ASN A 58 24.86 -18.16 -25.11
C ASN A 58 26.33 -17.77 -24.85
N VAL A 59 27.26 -18.71 -25.02
CA VAL A 59 28.69 -18.48 -24.74
C VAL A 59 29.27 -17.27 -25.50
N ASN A 60 28.74 -16.96 -26.69
CA ASN A 60 29.19 -15.80 -27.46
C ASN A 60 28.76 -14.47 -26.85
N ASP A 61 27.66 -14.43 -26.11
CA ASP A 61 27.17 -13.22 -25.45
C ASP A 61 27.89 -13.00 -24.12
N ILE A 62 28.34 -14.05 -23.44
CA ILE A 62 29.19 -13.94 -22.25
C ILE A 62 30.42 -13.09 -22.52
N LYS A 63 31.04 -13.20 -23.70
CA LYS A 63 32.23 -12.40 -24.06
C LYS A 63 31.93 -10.92 -24.31
N LYS A 64 30.68 -10.56 -24.61
CA LYS A 64 30.28 -9.21 -25.01
C LYS A 64 29.79 -8.37 -23.83
N TYR A 65 29.16 -9.01 -22.84
CA TYR A 65 28.50 -8.32 -21.73
C TYR A 65 29.20 -8.62 -20.41
N LYS A 66 29.35 -7.59 -19.58
CA LYS A 66 29.92 -7.74 -18.23
C LYS A 66 28.85 -8.00 -17.17
N LYS A 67 27.60 -7.66 -17.45
CA LYS A 67 26.49 -7.73 -16.51
C LYS A 67 25.21 -8.17 -17.22
N PHE A 68 24.37 -8.91 -16.49
CA PHE A 68 23.23 -9.64 -17.02
C PHE A 68 22.03 -9.44 -16.09
N LEU A 69 20.95 -8.87 -16.62
CA LEU A 69 19.68 -8.70 -15.92
C LEU A 69 18.77 -9.88 -16.24
N LEU A 70 18.27 -10.57 -15.22
CA LEU A 70 17.33 -11.68 -15.40
C LEU A 70 15.89 -11.14 -15.49
N ILE A 71 15.12 -11.64 -16.46
CA ILE A 71 13.69 -11.35 -16.60
C ILE A 71 12.91 -12.64 -16.82
N LYS A 72 11.87 -12.85 -16.02
CA LYS A 72 10.96 -14.00 -16.07
C LYS A 72 9.62 -13.59 -16.65
N ILE A 73 9.18 -14.26 -17.71
CA ILE A 73 8.01 -13.88 -18.51
C ILE A 73 6.97 -15.01 -18.41
N GLY A 74 5.82 -14.70 -17.82
CA GLY A 74 4.64 -15.54 -17.77
C GLY A 74 3.51 -14.97 -18.63
N SER A 75 2.42 -15.73 -18.77
CA SER A 75 1.23 -15.27 -19.49
C SER A 75 0.47 -14.15 -18.75
N ASP A 76 0.56 -14.13 -17.42
CA ASP A 76 -0.19 -13.27 -16.50
C ASP A 76 0.70 -12.37 -15.66
N LYS A 77 2.03 -12.56 -15.71
CA LYS A 77 2.99 -11.79 -14.92
C LYS A 77 4.39 -11.79 -15.48
N ILE A 78 5.12 -10.72 -15.18
CA ILE A 78 6.52 -10.53 -15.53
C ILE A 78 7.29 -10.21 -14.24
N ARG A 79 8.43 -10.85 -14.04
CA ARG A 79 9.25 -10.68 -12.84
C ARG A 79 10.68 -10.34 -13.21
N ILE A 80 11.24 -9.32 -12.58
CA ILE A 80 12.67 -8.98 -12.65
C ILE A 80 13.25 -9.32 -11.27
N PRO A 81 13.80 -10.53 -11.10
CA PRO A 81 14.26 -10.98 -9.78
C PRO A 81 15.65 -10.43 -9.40
N GLY A 82 16.43 -9.92 -10.35
CA GLY A 82 17.74 -9.35 -10.07
C GLY A 82 18.70 -9.40 -11.26
N TRP A 83 19.99 -9.28 -10.97
CA TRP A 83 21.07 -9.29 -11.96
C TRP A 83 22.33 -9.97 -11.44
N THR A 84 23.27 -10.25 -12.34
CA THR A 84 24.57 -10.86 -12.05
C THR A 84 25.70 -10.29 -12.93
N THR A 85 26.94 -10.59 -12.58
CA THR A 85 28.15 -10.22 -13.36
C THR A 85 28.69 -11.40 -14.15
N GLN A 86 29.47 -11.11 -15.20
CA GLN A 86 30.22 -12.11 -15.96
C GLN A 86 31.16 -12.94 -15.06
N GLU A 87 31.85 -12.29 -14.12
CA GLU A 87 32.75 -12.95 -13.19
C GLU A 87 32.00 -13.95 -12.30
N GLN A 88 30.85 -13.55 -11.73
CA GLN A 88 30.01 -14.42 -10.92
C GLN A 88 29.46 -15.60 -11.73
N LEU A 89 29.00 -15.33 -12.96
CA LEU A 89 28.53 -16.37 -13.87
C LEU A 89 29.62 -17.42 -14.14
N LEU A 90 30.84 -16.97 -14.45
CA LEU A 90 31.97 -17.86 -14.76
C LEU A 90 32.57 -18.56 -13.54
N SER A 91 32.38 -18.02 -12.33
CA SER A 91 32.88 -18.59 -11.08
C SER A 91 32.04 -19.75 -10.53
N THR A 92 30.80 -19.89 -11.02
CA THR A 92 29.85 -20.89 -10.54
C THR A 92 30.00 -22.17 -11.37
N PRO A 93 29.91 -23.38 -10.79
CA PRO A 93 30.02 -24.62 -11.56
C PRO A 93 28.91 -24.71 -12.61
N ALA A 94 29.27 -24.45 -13.86
CA ALA A 94 28.34 -24.47 -14.96
C ALA A 94 28.20 -25.85 -15.58
N ARG A 95 27.01 -26.11 -16.13
CA ARG A 95 26.82 -27.21 -17.09
C ARG A 95 26.70 -26.60 -18.47
N ASP A 96 27.58 -27.02 -19.38
CA ASP A 96 27.44 -26.68 -20.78
C ASP A 96 26.34 -27.55 -21.39
N ILE A 97 25.33 -26.93 -22.01
CA ILE A 97 24.33 -27.64 -22.80
C ILE A 97 24.47 -27.25 -24.26
N TYR A 98 24.56 -28.26 -25.12
CA TYR A 98 24.45 -28.08 -26.56
C TYR A 98 22.99 -28.23 -26.99
N ARG A 99 22.39 -27.17 -27.53
CA ARG A 99 21.03 -27.19 -28.10
C ARG A 99 21.04 -26.45 -29.43
N ASN A 100 20.42 -27.04 -30.45
CA ASN A 100 20.18 -26.39 -31.76
C ASN A 100 21.45 -25.74 -32.37
N GLY A 101 22.60 -26.41 -32.29
CA GLY A 101 23.85 -25.90 -32.87
C GLY A 101 24.57 -24.85 -32.01
N LYS A 102 24.10 -24.57 -30.79
CA LYS A 102 24.63 -23.52 -29.92
C LYS A 102 25.04 -24.08 -28.57
N TYR A 103 26.16 -23.56 -28.06
CA TYR A 103 26.62 -23.79 -26.69
C TYR A 103 26.01 -22.77 -25.76
N PHE A 104 25.40 -23.26 -24.69
CA PHE A 104 24.83 -22.46 -23.61
C PHE A 104 25.57 -22.75 -22.32
N HIS A 105 25.84 -21.70 -21.56
CA HIS A 105 26.32 -21.80 -20.20
C HIS A 105 25.11 -21.73 -19.27
N ILE A 106 24.92 -22.76 -18.45
CA ILE A 106 23.87 -22.76 -17.41
C ILE A 106 24.53 -22.63 -16.06
N VAL A 107 24.19 -21.55 -15.38
CA VAL A 107 24.62 -21.31 -14.00
C VAL A 107 23.51 -21.78 -13.07
N PHE A 108 23.78 -22.88 -12.38
CA PHE A 108 22.97 -23.36 -11.25
C PHE A 108 23.41 -22.62 -10.00
N ASP A 109 22.45 -21.98 -9.33
CA ASP A 109 22.62 -21.08 -8.18
C ASP A 109 22.65 -19.60 -8.56
N LEU A 110 21.54 -18.95 -8.24
CA LEU A 110 21.27 -17.55 -8.44
C LEU A 110 21.77 -16.78 -7.22
N ASN A 111 23.04 -16.36 -7.23
CA ASN A 111 23.43 -15.20 -6.42
C ASN A 111 22.86 -13.91 -7.05
N LEU A 112 21.53 -13.82 -7.15
CA LEU A 112 20.83 -12.64 -7.64
C LEU A 112 21.14 -11.47 -6.72
N LYS A 113 21.71 -10.42 -7.29
CA LYS A 113 21.90 -9.17 -6.58
C LYS A 113 20.55 -8.44 -6.48
N ARG A 114 20.29 -7.92 -5.29
CA ARG A 114 19.09 -7.13 -4.97
C ARG A 114 19.02 -5.91 -5.90
N LEU A 115 17.82 -5.59 -6.39
CA LEU A 115 17.59 -4.44 -7.26
C LEU A 115 17.84 -3.09 -6.58
N ASP A 116 17.93 -3.08 -5.25
CA ASP A 116 18.36 -1.94 -4.45
C ASP A 116 19.73 -1.37 -4.84
N THR A 117 20.60 -2.21 -5.39
CA THR A 117 21.89 -1.80 -5.97
C THR A 117 21.74 -0.87 -7.19
N PHE A 118 20.58 -0.89 -7.85
CA PHE A 118 20.23 0.09 -8.89
C PHE A 118 19.55 1.36 -8.34
N GLN A 119 19.34 1.45 -7.02
CA GLN A 119 18.68 2.56 -6.33
C GLN A 119 17.29 2.90 -6.92
N ILE A 120 16.44 1.90 -7.15
CA ILE A 120 15.09 2.14 -7.68
C ILE A 120 14.18 2.71 -6.58
N PRO A 121 13.71 3.97 -6.69
CA PRO A 121 12.72 4.50 -5.77
C PRO A 121 11.36 3.87 -6.08
N ILE A 122 10.73 3.26 -5.06
CA ILE A 122 9.31 2.88 -5.14
C ILE A 122 8.51 4.17 -4.97
N GLU A 123 7.78 4.56 -6.01
CA GLU A 123 6.69 5.52 -5.83
C GLU A 123 5.55 4.73 -5.20
N LYS A 124 5.36 4.92 -3.89
CA LYS A 124 4.19 4.39 -3.19
C LYS A 124 3.11 5.46 -3.18
N GLU A 125 1.89 5.06 -3.51
CA GLU A 125 0.74 5.95 -3.46
C GLU A 125 0.18 6.02 -2.04
N LEU A 126 -0.36 7.19 -1.67
CA LEU A 126 -1.01 7.35 -0.38
C LEU A 126 -2.40 6.69 -0.45
N MET A 127 -2.69 5.76 0.46
CA MET A 127 -4.00 5.12 0.55
C MET A 127 -5.11 6.17 0.69
N THR A 128 -6.10 6.11 -0.19
CA THR A 128 -7.26 7.01 -0.18
C THR A 128 -8.51 6.34 0.40
N ASP A 129 -8.62 5.01 0.29
CA ASP A 129 -9.78 4.24 0.73
C ASP A 129 -9.48 3.44 1.99
N PHE A 130 -10.15 3.81 3.09
CA PHE A 130 -9.98 3.20 4.41
C PHE A 130 -11.16 2.29 4.74
N ILE A 131 -11.15 1.09 4.15
CA ILE A 131 -12.20 0.09 4.26
C ILE A 131 -11.62 -1.18 4.89
N ILE A 132 -12.32 -1.72 5.89
CA ILE A 132 -11.98 -3.00 6.49
C ILE A 132 -13.23 -3.86 6.63
N ASN A 133 -13.10 -5.15 6.32
CA ASN A 133 -14.14 -6.13 6.59
C ASN A 133 -14.46 -6.16 8.09
N GLN A 134 -15.74 -6.18 8.42
CA GLN A 134 -16.24 -6.14 9.80
C GLN A 134 -15.78 -7.35 10.60
N GLN A 135 -15.80 -8.56 10.06
CA GLN A 135 -15.31 -9.75 10.77
C GLN A 135 -13.81 -9.61 11.09
N LYS A 136 -13.03 -9.05 10.17
CA LYS A 136 -11.60 -8.77 10.41
C LYS A 136 -11.42 -7.76 11.54
N ALA A 137 -12.19 -6.67 11.54
CA ALA A 137 -12.13 -5.65 12.59
C ALA A 137 -12.63 -6.18 13.95
N ASP A 138 -13.68 -7.01 13.95
CA ASP A 138 -14.22 -7.64 15.15
C ASP A 138 -13.22 -8.66 15.73
N ASN A 139 -12.49 -9.40 14.88
CA ASN A 139 -11.42 -10.31 15.31
C ASN A 139 -10.23 -9.55 15.92
N ILE A 140 -9.85 -8.39 15.35
CA ILE A 140 -8.89 -7.48 15.97
C ILE A 140 -9.43 -7.02 17.33
N GLY A 141 -10.69 -6.60 17.37
CA GLY A 141 -11.37 -6.19 18.60
C GLY A 141 -11.32 -7.26 19.69
N TYR A 142 -11.64 -8.51 19.35
CA TYR A 142 -11.55 -9.63 20.27
C TYR A 142 -10.13 -9.86 20.79
N THR A 143 -9.14 -9.86 19.89
CA THR A 143 -7.73 -10.12 20.22
C THR A 143 -7.16 -9.03 21.12
N GLU A 144 -7.56 -7.77 20.89
CA GLU A 144 -7.04 -6.61 21.59
C GLU A 144 -8.00 -6.07 22.67
N MET A 145 -9.08 -6.80 22.96
CA MET A 145 -10.11 -6.46 23.95
C MET A 145 -10.77 -5.08 23.76
N ILE A 146 -11.00 -4.70 22.50
CA ILE A 146 -11.68 -3.47 22.08
C ILE A 146 -12.91 -3.77 21.21
N SER A 147 -13.81 -2.80 21.00
CA SER A 147 -14.95 -2.99 20.08
C SER A 147 -14.49 -3.13 18.63
N GLY A 148 -15.30 -3.73 17.77
CA GLY A 148 -15.03 -3.80 16.32
C GLY A 148 -14.86 -2.42 15.67
N ILE A 149 -15.62 -1.42 16.11
CA ILE A 149 -15.50 -0.02 15.67
C ILE A 149 -14.10 0.53 16.01
N LEU A 150 -13.64 0.31 17.25
CA LEU A 150 -12.29 0.67 17.67
C LEU A 150 -11.24 -0.17 16.94
N GLY A 151 -11.50 -1.45 16.69
CA GLY A 151 -10.65 -2.36 15.92
C GLY A 151 -10.41 -1.89 14.49
N ALA A 152 -11.41 -1.30 13.84
CA ALA A 152 -11.26 -0.71 12.52
C ALA A 152 -10.29 0.48 12.52
N VAL A 153 -10.45 1.42 13.46
CA VAL A 153 -9.54 2.57 13.60
C VAL A 153 -8.14 2.12 14.02
N HIS A 154 -8.06 1.17 14.94
CA HIS A 154 -6.81 0.59 15.42
C HIS A 154 -6.01 -0.05 14.27
N HIS A 155 -6.66 -0.81 13.39
CA HIS A 155 -6.03 -1.42 12.22
C HIS A 155 -5.25 -0.40 11.39
N PHE A 156 -5.90 0.71 11.01
CA PHE A 156 -5.28 1.75 10.20
C PHE A 156 -4.25 2.57 10.99
N SER A 157 -4.47 2.78 12.30
CA SER A 157 -3.47 3.43 13.15
C SER A 157 -2.16 2.63 13.20
N LYS A 158 -2.24 1.30 13.33
CA LYS A 158 -1.10 0.39 13.35
C LYS A 158 -0.36 0.39 12.01
N MET A 159 -1.10 0.38 10.90
CA MET A 159 -0.50 0.48 9.56
C MET A 159 0.19 1.84 9.32
N ALA A 160 -0.35 2.92 9.89
CA ALA A 160 0.23 4.26 9.81
C ALA A 160 1.36 4.51 10.83
N GLY A 161 1.66 3.55 11.72
CA GLY A 161 2.67 3.70 12.77
C GLY A 161 2.28 4.66 13.89
N LEU A 162 0.99 4.85 14.15
CA LEU A 162 0.46 5.72 15.21
C LEU A 162 0.14 4.92 16.48
N SER A 163 0.34 5.54 17.65
CA SER A 163 -0.09 4.94 18.91
C SER A 163 -1.61 5.00 19.05
N PHE A 164 -2.20 3.92 19.60
CA PHE A 164 -3.64 3.82 19.82
C PHE A 164 -3.90 3.19 21.19
N LYS A 165 -4.86 3.76 21.93
CA LYS A 165 -5.31 3.23 23.22
C LYS A 165 -6.80 3.51 23.39
N ASP A 166 -7.60 2.49 23.68
CA ASP A 166 -9.01 2.70 23.95
C ASP A 166 -9.26 3.37 25.31
N LEU A 167 -10.39 4.07 25.42
CA LEU A 167 -10.80 4.75 26.67
C LEU A 167 -12.11 4.19 27.24
N ASN A 168 -12.98 3.61 26.41
CA ASN A 168 -14.30 3.18 26.87
C ASN A 168 -14.85 1.92 26.18
N GLN A 169 -14.01 1.11 25.51
CA GLN A 169 -14.39 -0.08 24.73
C GLN A 169 -15.57 0.11 23.76
N LYS A 170 -15.90 1.35 23.39
CA LYS A 170 -17.03 1.66 22.50
C LYS A 170 -16.54 2.48 21.33
N ASP A 171 -16.13 3.71 21.61
CA ASP A 171 -15.97 4.74 20.58
C ASP A 171 -15.05 5.92 20.98
N LEU A 172 -14.46 5.90 22.18
CA LEU A 172 -13.44 6.84 22.62
C LEU A 172 -12.08 6.16 22.68
N ALA A 173 -11.06 6.85 22.18
CA ALA A 173 -9.68 6.39 22.20
C ALA A 173 -8.70 7.57 22.30
N LEU A 174 -7.44 7.27 22.56
CA LEU A 174 -6.29 8.12 22.29
C LEU A 174 -5.65 7.66 20.98
N LEU A 175 -5.39 8.59 20.08
CA LEU A 175 -4.63 8.40 18.85
C LEU A 175 -3.48 9.39 18.86
N ASN A 176 -2.24 8.89 18.98
CA ASN A 176 -1.05 9.74 19.16
C ASN A 176 -1.22 10.74 20.32
N ASP A 177 -1.65 10.23 21.47
CA ASP A 177 -1.94 10.96 22.72
C ASP A 177 -3.07 11.99 22.66
N GLU A 178 -3.74 12.13 21.52
CA GLU A 178 -4.92 12.99 21.39
C GLU A 178 -6.20 12.20 21.55
N LYS A 179 -7.13 12.72 22.35
CA LYS A 179 -8.43 12.10 22.55
C LYS A 179 -9.27 12.24 21.29
N ILE A 180 -9.77 11.11 20.79
CA ILE A 180 -10.63 11.02 19.62
C ILE A 180 -11.99 10.44 19.98
N LYS A 181 -13.00 10.80 19.19
CA LYS A 181 -14.34 10.21 19.24
C LYS A 181 -14.74 9.67 17.87
N ILE A 182 -15.20 8.44 17.85
CA ILE A 182 -15.70 7.77 16.65
C ILE A 182 -17.23 7.86 16.66
N PHE A 183 -17.80 8.31 15.55
CA PHE A 183 -19.23 8.30 15.28
C PHE A 183 -19.53 7.26 14.20
N THR A 184 -20.64 6.56 14.37
CA THR A 184 -21.12 5.58 13.39
C THR A 184 -22.40 6.04 12.72
N ARG A 185 -22.52 5.72 11.44
CA ARG A 185 -23.72 5.94 10.63
C ARG A 185 -24.05 4.70 9.81
N ASP A 186 -25.33 4.41 9.65
CA ASP A 186 -25.78 3.32 8.80
C ASP A 186 -25.58 3.67 7.33
N ALA A 187 -25.40 2.64 6.50
CA ALA A 187 -25.17 2.75 5.06
C ALA A 187 -26.14 3.70 4.32
N VAL A 188 -27.42 3.63 4.67
CA VAL A 188 -28.53 4.34 4.00
C VAL A 188 -28.72 5.77 4.49
N SER A 189 -28.07 6.14 5.59
CA SER A 189 -28.14 7.49 6.13
C SER A 189 -27.22 8.45 5.39
N ASP A 190 -27.43 9.76 5.53
CA ASP A 190 -26.49 10.76 5.06
C ASP A 190 -25.10 10.56 5.69
N ASN A 191 -24.09 11.19 5.08
CA ASN A 191 -22.72 11.17 5.60
C ASN A 191 -22.51 12.18 6.71
N ASP A 192 -23.56 12.74 7.30
CA ASP A 192 -23.42 13.85 8.25
C ASP A 192 -23.17 13.31 9.65
N MET A 193 -22.28 13.99 10.37
CA MET A 193 -21.95 13.67 11.75
C MET A 193 -22.86 14.48 12.65
N LEU A 194 -23.65 13.78 13.46
CA LEU A 194 -24.58 14.38 14.42
C LEU A 194 -23.96 14.29 15.81
N ILE A 195 -23.42 15.41 16.29
CA ILE A 195 -22.78 15.51 17.60
C ILE A 195 -23.78 16.18 18.56
N PRO A 196 -24.31 15.49 19.58
CA PRO A 196 -25.17 16.14 20.57
C PRO A 196 -24.41 17.26 21.28
N ASP A 197 -24.97 18.47 21.35
CA ASP A 197 -24.26 19.61 21.96
C ASP A 197 -23.93 19.30 23.42
N SER A 198 -24.86 18.69 24.16
CA SER A 198 -24.63 18.22 25.53
C SER A 198 -23.45 17.25 25.69
N PHE A 199 -23.14 16.45 24.65
CA PHE A 199 -21.97 15.57 24.66
C PHE A 199 -20.70 16.39 24.44
N TYR A 200 -20.70 17.28 23.44
CA TYR A 200 -19.57 18.16 23.13
C TYR A 200 -19.19 19.03 24.33
N GLN A 201 -20.17 19.69 24.97
CA GLN A 201 -19.92 20.56 26.13
C GLN A 201 -19.24 19.81 27.30
N LYS A 202 -19.50 18.52 27.47
CA LYS A 202 -18.89 17.67 28.50
C LYS A 202 -17.53 17.09 28.10
N ASN A 203 -17.18 17.12 26.82
CA ASN A 203 -15.99 16.47 26.28
C ASN A 203 -15.22 17.39 25.32
N LYS A 204 -15.01 18.66 25.72
CA LYS A 204 -14.23 19.65 24.98
C LYS A 204 -12.74 19.28 24.83
N ASP A 205 -12.30 18.27 25.56
CA ASP A 205 -10.95 17.71 25.50
C ASP A 205 -10.74 16.77 24.29
N ILE A 206 -11.81 16.33 23.61
CA ILE A 206 -11.70 15.58 22.36
C ILE A 206 -11.15 16.51 21.27
N LYS A 207 -10.07 16.08 20.62
CA LYS A 207 -9.37 16.84 19.57
C LYS A 207 -9.85 16.51 18.16
N LYS A 208 -10.27 15.26 17.93
CA LYS A 208 -10.68 14.79 16.61
C LYS A 208 -11.94 13.94 16.68
N TYR A 209 -12.78 14.09 15.67
CA TYR A 209 -14.00 13.33 15.50
C TYR A 209 -13.94 12.58 14.17
N ILE A 210 -14.11 11.26 14.20
CA ILE A 210 -14.00 10.38 13.02
C ILE A 210 -15.38 9.81 12.70
N LEU A 211 -15.76 9.78 11.43
CA LEU A 211 -16.99 9.14 10.97
C LEU A 211 -16.69 7.77 10.35
N ILE A 212 -17.42 6.74 10.80
CA ILE A 212 -17.43 5.40 10.21
C ILE A 212 -18.82 5.10 9.66
N LYS A 213 -18.88 4.61 8.43
CA LYS A 213 -20.08 3.98 7.86
C LYS A 213 -20.00 2.46 7.93
N ILE A 214 -21.13 1.86 8.29
CA ILE A 214 -21.29 0.40 8.35
C ILE A 214 -22.18 -0.02 7.17
N LYS A 215 -21.60 -0.70 6.18
CA LYS A 215 -22.33 -1.18 4.98
C LYS A 215 -21.78 -2.52 4.51
N GLY A 216 -22.66 -3.49 4.23
CA GLY A 216 -22.26 -4.73 3.56
C GLY A 216 -21.27 -5.59 4.35
N GLY A 217 -21.25 -5.49 5.69
CA GLY A 217 -20.26 -6.17 6.51
C GLY A 217 -18.87 -5.53 6.47
N GLU A 218 -18.80 -4.22 6.18
CA GLU A 218 -17.56 -3.45 6.16
C GLU A 218 -17.68 -2.19 7.03
N TYR A 219 -16.58 -1.83 7.69
CA TYR A 219 -16.37 -0.52 8.29
C TYR A 219 -15.60 0.36 7.29
N ARG A 220 -16.20 1.48 6.88
CA ARG A 220 -15.59 2.49 6.01
C ARG A 220 -15.36 3.77 6.80
N LEU A 221 -14.10 4.18 6.97
CA LEU A 221 -13.77 5.47 7.56
C LEU A 221 -13.99 6.55 6.49
N VAL A 222 -15.02 7.38 6.68
CA VAL A 222 -15.48 8.35 5.68
C VAL A 222 -14.60 9.60 5.70
N GLY A 223 -14.24 10.06 6.89
CA GLY A 223 -13.51 11.30 7.08
C GLY A 223 -13.42 11.66 8.56
N TRP A 224 -12.68 12.72 8.84
CA TRP A 224 -12.52 13.23 10.20
C TRP A 224 -12.61 14.75 10.23
N ILE A 225 -12.87 15.30 11.41
CA ILE A 225 -12.92 16.74 11.64
C ILE A 225 -12.23 17.10 12.96
N PRO A 226 -11.45 18.19 13.02
CA PRO A 226 -10.85 18.63 14.26
C PRO A 226 -11.86 19.38 15.14
N SER A 227 -11.58 19.51 16.44
CA SER A 227 -12.52 20.06 17.42
C SER A 227 -12.93 21.50 17.18
N GLU A 228 -12.06 22.30 16.57
CA GLU A 228 -12.30 23.72 16.28
C GLU A 228 -13.50 23.88 15.34
N ILE A 229 -13.62 23.02 14.33
CA ILE A 229 -14.76 23.08 13.40
C ILE A 229 -16.05 22.68 14.11
N VAL A 230 -16.00 21.72 15.04
CA VAL A 230 -17.17 21.34 15.83
C VAL A 230 -17.62 22.49 16.74
N GLU A 231 -16.67 23.23 17.31
CA GLU A 231 -16.94 24.41 18.14
C GLU A 231 -17.65 25.51 17.37
N GLU A 232 -17.16 25.82 16.16
CA GLU A 232 -17.72 26.84 15.26
C GLU A 232 -19.06 26.43 14.64
N THR A 233 -19.34 25.13 14.59
CA THR A 233 -20.59 24.61 14.00
C THR A 233 -21.80 25.07 14.80
N ARG A 234 -22.75 25.69 14.09
CA ARG A 234 -24.01 26.15 14.66
C ARG A 234 -24.78 24.98 15.29
N VAL A 235 -25.31 25.22 16.48
CA VAL A 235 -26.24 24.31 17.16
C VAL A 235 -27.63 24.47 16.55
N VAL A 236 -28.23 23.34 16.16
CA VAL A 236 -29.58 23.27 15.60
C VAL A 236 -30.42 22.24 16.36
N GLN A 237 -31.73 22.46 16.42
CA GLN A 237 -32.68 21.45 16.88
C GLN A 237 -33.18 20.65 15.68
N MET A 238 -33.20 19.33 15.80
CA MET A 238 -33.93 18.52 14.82
C MET A 238 -35.41 18.56 15.18
N ILE A 239 -36.23 18.98 14.24
CA ILE A 239 -37.68 18.85 14.36
C ILE A 239 -38.00 17.42 13.92
N GLY A 240 -38.51 16.60 14.85
CA GLY A 240 -39.01 15.27 14.53
C GLY A 240 -40.26 15.35 13.65
N SER A 241 -40.63 14.23 13.01
CA SER A 241 -41.88 14.14 12.25
C SER A 241 -43.14 14.29 13.11
N ASP A 242 -43.02 14.11 14.43
CA ASP A 242 -44.03 14.48 15.42
C ASP A 242 -43.69 15.86 15.99
N SER A 243 -44.54 16.84 15.73
CA SER A 243 -44.41 18.25 16.13
C SER A 243 -44.32 18.49 17.65
N ASP A 244 -44.50 17.45 18.48
CA ASP A 244 -44.52 17.54 19.95
C ASP A 244 -43.19 17.13 20.63
N LYS A 245 -42.18 16.72 19.87
CA LYS A 245 -40.86 16.34 20.41
C LYS A 245 -39.73 17.03 19.66
N ALA A 246 -39.44 18.28 20.02
CA ALA A 246 -38.19 18.92 19.65
C ALA A 246 -37.02 18.00 20.09
N SER A 247 -36.13 17.65 19.16
CA SER A 247 -34.97 16.83 19.51
C SER A 247 -34.02 17.61 20.41
N LYS A 248 -33.10 16.87 21.05
CA LYS A 248 -31.95 17.47 21.72
C LYS A 248 -31.15 18.33 20.72
N ASP A 249 -30.56 19.42 21.22
CA ASP A 249 -29.65 20.29 20.48
C ASP A 249 -28.46 19.49 19.91
N ILE A 250 -28.22 19.64 18.60
CA ILE A 250 -27.14 18.96 17.87
C ILE A 250 -26.26 19.94 17.11
N ARG A 251 -25.00 19.56 16.93
CA ARG A 251 -24.08 20.12 15.95
C ARG A 251 -24.03 19.16 14.79
N ARG A 252 -24.49 19.59 13.61
CA ARG A 252 -24.48 18.80 12.38
C ARG A 252 -23.28 19.21 11.53
N ILE A 253 -22.35 18.28 11.34
CA ILE A 253 -21.21 18.47 10.43
C ILE A 253 -21.56 17.82 9.10
N PHE A 254 -21.49 18.59 8.02
CA PHE A 254 -21.76 18.11 6.67
C PHE A 254 -20.55 17.38 6.09
N ALA A 255 -20.80 16.44 5.21
CA ALA A 255 -19.77 15.57 4.64
C ALA A 255 -18.64 16.33 3.92
N GLU A 256 -18.97 17.46 3.29
CA GLU A 256 -18.04 18.32 2.57
C GLU A 256 -17.01 19.00 3.49
N GLN A 257 -17.30 19.06 4.79
CA GLN A 257 -16.39 19.65 5.76
C GLN A 257 -15.30 18.67 6.22
N TYR A 258 -15.45 17.37 5.92
CA TYR A 258 -14.50 16.37 6.39
C TYR A 258 -13.14 16.52 5.72
N LYS A 259 -12.11 16.34 6.54
CA LYS A 259 -10.76 16.11 6.06
C LYS A 259 -10.63 14.66 5.62
N PRO A 260 -9.86 14.39 4.55
CA PRO A 260 -9.61 13.03 4.09
C PRO A 260 -8.87 12.23 5.17
N MET A 261 -9.16 10.93 5.24
CA MET A 261 -8.55 10.03 6.21
C MET A 261 -7.04 9.88 6.02
N SER A 262 -6.53 10.11 4.81
CA SER A 262 -5.10 10.07 4.48
C SER A 262 -4.29 11.19 5.15
N GLU A 263 -4.93 12.29 5.58
CA GLU A 263 -4.29 13.29 6.45
C GLU A 263 -4.10 12.79 7.88
N LEU A 264 -4.96 11.87 8.33
CA LEU A 264 -4.90 11.28 9.67
C LEU A 264 -4.03 10.02 9.71
N PHE A 265 -4.15 9.16 8.71
CA PHE A 265 -3.43 7.89 8.58
C PHE A 265 -2.58 7.89 7.32
N LYS A 266 -1.28 8.18 7.47
CA LYS A 266 -0.34 8.15 6.35
C LYS A 266 0.11 6.73 6.04
N ILE A 267 -0.66 6.02 5.23
CA ILE A 267 -0.40 4.65 4.79
C ILE A 267 -0.02 4.67 3.31
N TYR A 268 1.14 4.15 2.99
CA TYR A 268 1.65 4.05 1.61
C TYR A 268 1.40 2.64 1.08
N VAL A 269 0.75 2.54 -0.07
CA VAL A 269 0.43 1.29 -0.78
C VAL A 269 1.18 1.21 -2.11
N ASP A 270 1.41 -0.02 -2.57
CA ASP A 270 2.03 -0.33 -3.87
C ASP A 270 0.98 -0.36 -5.00
#